data_AF-A0A8J2KV31-F1
#
_entry.id   AF-A0A8J2KV31-F1
#
_cell.length_a   1.000
_cell.length_b   1.000
_cell.length_c   1.000
_cell.angle_alpha   90.00
_cell.angle_beta   90.00
_cell.angle_gamma   90.00
#
_symmetry.space_group_name_H-M   'P 1'
#
loop_
_entity.id
_entity.type
_entity.pdbx_description
1 polymer ?
#
loop_
_entity_poly.entity_id
_entity_poly.type
_entity_poly.pdbx_seq_one_letter_code
_entity_poly.pdbx_strand_id
1 'polypeptide(L)'
;MRVEFAEKLAGTCKDMCPEKERYMREVQRQLTSYEMARDGEVDHLKAIKAYSRSSADQEEPLPHELRPTPTLEMSMLYILHNIIPREETSEDLGNWYNFVWDRTRSIRKDITQQQLFDIRAVNLMEKCARFHIHCSSRLSELDRHAFDPKLNDENLMKCLQSLEHMYTDLNLMGQTCKNEPEFRAYQILMNLNEGDILWYF
;
A
#
# COMPACT_ATOMS: atom_id res chain seq x y z
N MET A 1 -21.03 -12.25 -18.94
CA MET A 1 -19.95 -13.24 -18.82
C MET A 1 -20.30 -14.12 -17.60
N ARG A 2 -20.35 -15.45 -17.74
CA ARG A 2 -20.64 -16.33 -16.58
C ARG A 2 -19.41 -16.32 -15.67
N VAL A 3 -19.61 -16.01 -14.39
CA VAL A 3 -18.55 -15.83 -13.37
C VAL A 3 -17.81 -17.14 -13.07
N GLU A 4 -18.35 -18.29 -13.49
CA GLU A 4 -17.82 -19.63 -13.20
C GLU A 4 -16.51 -20.00 -13.94
N PHE A 5 -16.06 -19.21 -14.92
CA PHE A 5 -14.83 -19.47 -15.69
C PHE A 5 -13.82 -18.32 -15.67
N ALA A 6 -13.98 -17.34 -14.77
CA ALA A 6 -13.00 -16.26 -14.65
C ALA A 6 -11.70 -16.81 -14.03
N GLU A 7 -10.63 -16.93 -14.81
CA GLU A 7 -9.29 -17.18 -14.27
C GLU A 7 -8.88 -16.00 -13.38
N LYS A 8 -8.46 -16.32 -12.15
CA LYS A 8 -7.97 -15.30 -11.22
C LYS A 8 -6.68 -14.70 -11.79
N LEU A 9 -6.69 -13.39 -12.03
CA LEU A 9 -5.51 -12.66 -12.50
C LEU A 9 -4.36 -12.84 -11.49
N ALA A 10 -3.27 -13.46 -11.95
CA ALA A 10 -2.09 -13.74 -11.14
C ALA A 10 -0.89 -12.96 -11.66
N GLY A 11 -0.26 -12.18 -10.79
CA GLY A 11 0.94 -11.43 -11.10
C GLY A 11 2.15 -12.35 -11.32
N THR A 12 3.04 -11.93 -12.21
CA THR A 12 4.27 -12.65 -12.56
C THR A 12 5.53 -11.78 -12.47
N CYS A 13 5.38 -10.48 -12.14
CA CYS A 13 6.51 -9.57 -11.93
C CYS A 13 7.32 -10.02 -10.70
N LYS A 14 8.55 -10.49 -10.91
CA LYS A 14 9.42 -10.94 -9.81
C LYS A 14 10.12 -9.80 -9.09
N ASP A 15 10.17 -8.62 -9.70
CA ASP A 15 10.83 -7.43 -9.18
C ASP A 15 9.87 -6.52 -8.40
N MET A 16 10.41 -5.68 -7.50
CA MET A 16 9.62 -4.70 -6.74
C MET A 16 8.93 -3.64 -7.61
N CYS A 17 9.38 -3.47 -8.85
CA CYS A 17 8.79 -2.61 -9.88
C CYS A 17 8.85 -3.34 -11.24
N PRO A 18 7.79 -3.40 -12.05
CA PRO A 18 7.85 -3.99 -13.39
C PRO A 18 8.90 -3.34 -14.27
N GLU A 19 9.60 -4.14 -15.08
CA GLU A 19 10.71 -3.68 -15.93
C GLU A 19 10.33 -2.51 -16.86
N LYS A 20 9.19 -2.65 -17.56
CA LYS A 20 8.62 -1.60 -18.42
C LYS A 20 8.40 -0.29 -17.66
N GLU A 21 7.91 -0.36 -16.43
CA GLU A 21 7.68 0.83 -15.61
C GLU A 21 9.01 1.47 -15.19
N ARG A 22 10.02 0.68 -14.79
CA ARG A 22 11.34 1.21 -14.41
C ARG A 22 11.96 2.04 -15.53
N TYR A 23 12.05 1.48 -16.74
CA TYR A 23 12.63 2.20 -17.89
C TYR A 23 11.78 3.39 -18.32
N MET A 24 10.45 3.28 -18.28
CA MET A 24 9.58 4.41 -18.57
C MET A 24 9.84 5.57 -17.60
N ARG A 25 9.87 5.30 -16.30
CA ARG A 25 10.10 6.31 -15.27
C ARG A 25 11.50 6.88 -15.34
N GLU A 26 12.49 6.09 -15.75
CA GLU A 26 13.87 6.54 -15.96
C GLU A 26 13.94 7.55 -17.11
N VAL A 27 13.39 7.21 -18.28
CA VAL A 27 13.32 8.11 -19.43
C VAL A 27 12.55 9.40 -19.09
N GLN A 28 11.48 9.28 -18.29
CA GLN A 28 10.65 10.42 -17.87
C GLN A 28 11.22 11.18 -16.66
N ARG A 29 12.35 10.74 -16.08
CA ARG A 29 12.95 11.31 -14.86
C ARG A 29 11.98 11.41 -13.68
N GLN A 30 11.22 10.35 -13.45
CA GLN A 30 10.20 10.24 -12.39
C GLN A 30 10.63 9.34 -11.22
N LEU A 31 11.92 9.04 -11.08
CA LEU A 31 12.46 8.36 -9.92
C LEU A 31 12.89 9.36 -8.85
N THR A 32 12.72 8.98 -7.59
CA THR A 32 13.11 9.79 -6.43
C THR A 32 14.48 9.34 -5.93
N SER A 33 15.10 10.15 -5.07
CA SER A 33 16.38 9.82 -4.40
C SER A 33 16.37 8.47 -3.66
N TYR A 34 15.19 7.96 -3.30
CA TYR A 34 15.00 6.63 -2.70
C TYR A 34 15.30 5.47 -3.66
N GLU A 35 15.26 5.71 -4.96
CA GLU A 35 15.40 4.73 -6.04
C GLU A 35 16.69 4.92 -6.85
N MET A 36 17.55 5.86 -6.47
CA MET A 36 18.81 6.17 -7.17
C MET A 36 20.03 5.50 -6.51
N ALA A 37 21.07 5.30 -7.31
CA ALA A 37 22.42 4.98 -6.87
C ALA A 37 23.21 6.27 -6.52
N ARG A 38 24.42 6.09 -5.96
CA ARG A 38 25.26 7.22 -5.50
C ARG A 38 25.86 8.04 -6.64
N ASP A 39 26.00 7.43 -7.81
CA ASP A 39 26.47 8.04 -9.05
C ASP A 39 25.37 8.84 -9.78
N GLY A 40 24.14 8.81 -9.27
CA GLY A 40 23.01 9.53 -9.85
C GLY A 40 22.26 8.73 -10.92
N GLU A 41 22.63 7.46 -11.15
CA GLU A 41 21.90 6.55 -12.02
C GLU A 41 20.76 5.84 -11.28
N VAL A 42 19.80 5.28 -12.03
CA VAL A 42 18.70 4.50 -11.44
C VAL A 42 19.23 3.19 -10.86
N ASP A 43 18.91 2.93 -9.60
CA ASP A 43 19.16 1.62 -9.00
C ASP A 43 17.91 0.76 -9.19
N HIS A 44 17.90 -0.05 -10.26
CA HIS A 44 16.75 -0.90 -10.58
C HIS A 44 16.38 -1.90 -9.46
N LEU A 45 17.31 -2.23 -8.55
CA LEU A 45 17.04 -3.07 -7.39
C LEU A 45 16.35 -2.30 -6.25
N LYS A 46 16.38 -0.97 -6.26
CA LYS A 46 15.66 -0.11 -5.31
C LYS A 46 14.32 0.40 -5.86
N ALA A 47 14.11 0.35 -7.16
CA ALA A 47 12.88 0.82 -7.79
C ALA A 47 11.66 0.03 -7.29
N ILE A 48 10.63 0.75 -6.82
CA ILE A 48 9.37 0.15 -6.36
C ILE A 48 8.24 0.66 -7.25
N LYS A 49 7.31 -0.23 -7.61
CA LYS A 49 6.14 0.09 -8.43
C LYS A 49 5.42 1.32 -7.86
N ALA A 50 5.27 2.37 -8.66
CA ALA A 50 4.52 3.55 -8.30
C ALA A 50 3.02 3.28 -8.38
N TYR A 51 2.21 4.07 -7.67
CA TYR A 51 0.75 3.95 -7.79
C TYR A 51 0.27 4.64 -9.07
N SER A 52 -0.34 3.88 -9.97
CA SER A 52 -1.09 4.45 -11.10
C SER A 52 -2.57 4.65 -10.72
N ARG A 53 -3.17 5.77 -11.12
CA ARG A 53 -4.62 5.98 -10.94
C ARG A 53 -5.38 5.17 -11.99
N SER A 54 -6.47 4.53 -11.58
CA SER A 54 -7.43 3.96 -12.53
C SER A 54 -8.09 5.08 -13.34
N SER A 55 -8.10 4.94 -14.65
CA SER A 55 -8.83 5.81 -15.58
C SER A 55 -9.77 4.95 -16.44
N ALA A 56 -10.78 5.56 -17.06
CA ALA A 56 -11.75 4.82 -17.87
C ALA A 56 -11.09 4.10 -19.06
N ASP A 57 -9.99 4.67 -19.58
CA ASP A 57 -9.20 4.12 -20.69
C ASP A 57 -8.04 3.22 -20.22
N GLN A 58 -7.93 2.95 -18.91
CA GLN A 58 -6.85 2.09 -18.42
C GLN A 58 -7.14 0.63 -18.80
N GLU A 59 -6.30 0.08 -19.67
CA GLU A 59 -6.30 -1.36 -19.96
C GLU A 59 -6.12 -2.19 -18.68
N GLU A 60 -6.72 -3.37 -18.65
CA GLU A 60 -6.48 -4.34 -17.58
C GLU A 60 -4.97 -4.65 -17.52
N PRO A 61 -4.36 -4.64 -16.32
CA PRO A 61 -2.92 -4.83 -16.21
C PRO A 61 -2.55 -6.24 -16.67
N LEU A 62 -1.46 -6.35 -17.41
CA LEU A 62 -0.94 -7.64 -17.81
C LEU A 62 -0.34 -8.38 -16.59
N PRO A 63 -0.29 -9.71 -16.58
CA PRO A 63 0.30 -10.47 -15.49
C PRO A 63 1.71 -10.02 -15.09
N HIS A 64 2.56 -9.64 -16.06
CA HIS A 64 3.92 -9.18 -15.78
C HIS A 64 4.02 -7.73 -15.27
N GLU A 65 2.89 -7.00 -15.24
CA GLU A 65 2.79 -5.67 -14.64
C GLU A 65 2.31 -5.76 -13.18
N LEU A 66 1.91 -6.94 -12.70
CA LEU A 66 1.45 -7.20 -11.32
C LEU A 66 2.48 -8.03 -10.55
N ARG A 67 2.73 -7.63 -9.29
CA ARG A 67 3.59 -8.37 -8.37
C ARG A 67 2.80 -9.46 -7.65
N PRO A 68 3.23 -10.74 -7.69
CA PRO A 68 2.63 -11.78 -6.88
C PRO A 68 2.96 -11.57 -5.39
N THR A 69 2.24 -12.27 -4.50
CA THR A 69 2.37 -12.16 -3.04
C THR A 69 3.82 -12.17 -2.51
N PRO A 70 4.73 -13.07 -2.95
CA PRO A 70 6.12 -13.04 -2.49
C PRO A 70 6.86 -11.73 -2.82
N THR A 71 6.59 -11.16 -3.99
CA THR A 71 7.21 -9.90 -4.42
C THR A 71 6.57 -8.69 -3.74
N LEU A 72 5.28 -8.75 -3.41
CA LEU A 72 4.62 -7.73 -2.57
C LEU A 72 5.20 -7.71 -1.15
N GLU A 73 5.44 -8.88 -0.55
CA GLU A 73 6.14 -9.00 0.74
C GLU A 73 7.56 -8.49 0.68
N MET A 74 8.32 -8.84 -0.36
CA MET A 74 9.67 -8.29 -0.59
C MET A 74 9.64 -6.76 -0.68
N SER A 75 8.70 -6.21 -1.45
CA SER A 75 8.54 -4.75 -1.62
C SER A 75 8.24 -4.06 -0.28
N MET A 76 7.29 -4.62 0.49
CA MET A 76 6.96 -4.09 1.80
C MET A 76 8.13 -4.20 2.78
N LEU A 77 8.82 -5.34 2.81
CA LEU A 77 9.99 -5.55 3.68
C LEU A 77 11.09 -4.55 3.36
N TYR A 78 11.36 -4.31 2.07
CA TYR A 78 12.32 -3.31 1.64
C TYR A 78 11.96 -1.91 2.14
N ILE A 79 10.69 -1.49 1.98
CA ILE A 79 10.18 -0.20 2.49
C ILE A 79 10.41 -0.10 4.01
N LEU A 80 9.97 -1.12 4.76
CA LEU A 80 10.06 -1.12 6.22
C LEU A 80 11.50 -1.09 6.74
N HIS A 81 12.44 -1.73 6.05
CA HIS A 81 13.82 -1.86 6.52
C HIS A 81 14.76 -0.78 5.98
N ASN A 82 14.50 -0.22 4.80
CA ASN A 82 15.44 0.66 4.11
C ASN A 82 14.94 2.09 3.93
N ILE A 83 13.62 2.31 4.01
CA ILE A 83 13.01 3.64 3.76
C ILE A 83 12.40 4.20 5.04
N ILE A 84 11.59 3.43 5.77
CA ILE A 84 10.97 3.90 7.02
C ILE A 84 12.00 4.33 8.09
N PRO A 85 13.11 3.61 8.31
CA PRO A 85 14.06 3.97 9.35
C PRO A 85 14.99 5.14 8.98
N ARG A 86 14.90 5.67 7.74
CA ARG A 86 15.74 6.79 7.34
C ARG A 86 15.45 8.00 8.19
N GLU A 87 16.53 8.63 8.65
CA GLU A 87 16.46 9.95 9.27
C GLU A 87 16.35 10.97 8.15
N GLU A 88 15.20 11.64 8.09
CA GLU A 88 14.92 12.68 7.11
C GLU A 88 14.99 14.03 7.82
N THR A 89 15.43 15.05 7.10
CA THR A 89 15.34 16.42 7.59
C THR A 89 13.88 16.84 7.70
N SER A 90 13.57 17.88 8.47
CA SER A 90 12.21 18.43 8.53
C SER A 90 11.65 18.82 7.15
N GLU A 91 12.52 19.23 6.23
CA GLU A 91 12.18 19.63 4.87
C GLU A 91 11.85 18.41 3.98
N ASP A 92 12.47 17.27 4.23
CA ASP A 92 12.32 16.04 3.43
C ASP A 92 11.21 15.11 3.92
N LEU A 93 10.70 15.28 5.15
CA LEU A 93 9.67 14.41 5.72
C LEU A 93 8.40 14.31 4.87
N GLY A 94 7.99 15.40 4.20
CA GLY A 94 6.88 15.38 3.26
C GLY A 94 7.15 14.52 2.03
N ASN A 95 8.37 14.60 1.47
CA ASN A 95 8.80 13.77 0.34
C ASN A 95 8.88 12.29 0.72
N TRP A 96 9.42 12.00 1.91
CA TRP A 96 9.44 10.66 2.49
C TRP A 96 8.03 10.08 2.65
N TYR A 97 7.10 10.85 3.24
CA TYR A 97 5.71 10.45 3.39
C TYR A 97 5.08 10.14 2.04
N ASN A 98 5.19 11.06 1.09
CA ASN A 98 4.61 10.92 -0.25
C ASN A 98 5.15 9.69 -0.97
N PHE A 99 6.46 9.41 -0.87
CA PHE A 99 7.07 8.22 -1.45
C PHE A 99 6.52 6.94 -0.82
N VAL A 100 6.56 6.81 0.51
CA VAL A 100 6.11 5.59 1.18
C VAL A 100 4.60 5.38 0.99
N TRP A 101 3.81 6.44 1.09
CA TRP A 101 2.37 6.41 0.82
C TRP A 101 2.07 5.93 -0.60
N ASP A 102 2.74 6.47 -1.62
CA ASP A 102 2.55 6.07 -3.00
C ASP A 102 2.86 4.58 -3.23
N ARG A 103 4.03 4.12 -2.74
CA ARG A 103 4.47 2.73 -2.94
C ARG A 103 3.61 1.73 -2.17
N THR A 104 3.23 2.04 -0.94
CA THR A 104 2.31 1.19 -0.17
C THR A 104 0.91 1.17 -0.78
N ARG A 105 0.44 2.28 -1.35
CA ARG A 105 -0.82 2.31 -2.13
C ARG A 105 -0.74 1.48 -3.40
N SER A 106 0.41 1.42 -4.07
CA SER A 106 0.64 0.52 -5.21
C SER A 106 0.58 -0.95 -4.79
N ILE A 107 1.16 -1.32 -3.64
CA ILE A 107 1.04 -2.68 -3.07
C ILE A 107 -0.43 -3.05 -2.84
N ARG A 108 -1.20 -2.15 -2.23
CA ARG A 108 -2.65 -2.34 -2.01
C ARG A 108 -3.40 -2.50 -3.33
N LYS A 109 -3.05 -1.73 -4.36
CA LYS A 109 -3.66 -1.84 -5.70
C LYS A 109 -3.41 -3.22 -6.31
N ASP A 110 -2.18 -3.73 -6.22
CA ASP A 110 -1.84 -5.08 -6.72
C ASP A 110 -2.63 -6.17 -5.98
N ILE A 111 -2.84 -6.03 -4.66
CA ILE A 111 -3.69 -6.93 -3.85
C ILE A 111 -5.14 -6.93 -4.36
N THR A 112 -5.71 -5.74 -4.57
CA THR A 112 -7.09 -5.60 -5.06
C THR A 112 -7.24 -6.14 -6.48
N GLN A 113 -6.32 -5.81 -7.39
CA GLN A 113 -6.40 -6.23 -8.80
C GLN A 113 -6.28 -7.75 -8.97
N GLN A 114 -5.51 -8.41 -8.10
CA GLN A 114 -5.37 -9.87 -8.08
C GLN A 114 -6.39 -10.54 -7.15
N GLN A 115 -7.29 -9.79 -6.51
CA GLN A 115 -8.27 -10.30 -5.55
C GLN A 115 -7.63 -11.22 -4.48
N LEU A 116 -6.51 -10.80 -3.89
CA LEU A 116 -5.82 -11.56 -2.86
C LEU A 116 -6.52 -11.35 -1.51
N PHE A 117 -6.83 -12.44 -0.80
CA PHE A 117 -7.51 -12.41 0.50
C PHE A 117 -6.93 -13.44 1.49
N ASP A 118 -5.66 -13.81 1.35
CA ASP A 118 -4.97 -14.72 2.28
C ASP A 118 -4.32 -13.97 3.47
N ILE A 119 -3.82 -14.72 4.46
CA ILE A 119 -3.14 -14.18 5.65
C ILE A 119 -1.95 -13.26 5.29
N ARG A 120 -1.28 -13.49 4.15
CA ARG A 120 -0.15 -12.68 3.71
C ARG A 120 -0.63 -11.34 3.17
N ALA A 121 -1.71 -11.33 2.38
CA ALA A 121 -2.38 -10.10 1.93
C ALA A 121 -2.88 -9.27 3.12
N VAL A 122 -3.52 -9.91 4.10
CA VAL A 122 -3.91 -9.27 5.37
C VAL A 122 -2.69 -8.62 6.03
N ASN A 123 -1.60 -9.35 6.21
CA ASN A 123 -0.40 -8.82 6.85
C ASN A 123 0.19 -7.58 6.15
N LEU A 124 0.13 -7.53 4.81
CA LEU A 124 0.53 -6.35 4.03
C LEU A 124 -0.41 -5.16 4.26
N MET A 125 -1.72 -5.39 4.28
CA MET A 125 -2.73 -4.35 4.54
C MET A 125 -2.61 -3.79 5.96
N GLU A 126 -2.36 -4.64 6.95
CA GLU A 126 -2.11 -4.26 8.34
C GLU A 126 -0.91 -3.32 8.47
N LYS A 127 0.19 -3.62 7.76
CA LYS A 127 1.38 -2.74 7.72
C LYS A 127 1.08 -1.39 7.08
N CYS A 128 0.26 -1.35 6.03
CA CYS A 128 -0.18 -0.09 5.42
C CYS A 128 -1.01 0.76 6.40
N ALA A 129 -1.92 0.15 7.15
CA ALA A 129 -2.70 0.85 8.18
C ALA A 129 -1.80 1.38 9.31
N ARG A 130 -0.87 0.57 9.83
CA ARG A 130 0.09 1.02 10.86
C ARG A 130 0.97 2.18 10.38
N PHE A 131 1.38 2.18 9.10
CA PHE A 131 2.10 3.31 8.51
C PHE A 131 1.30 4.61 8.60
N HIS A 132 0.02 4.58 8.24
CA HIS A 132 -0.83 5.77 8.32
C HIS A 132 -1.03 6.26 9.76
N ILE A 133 -1.23 5.35 10.72
CA ILE A 133 -1.35 5.69 12.15
C ILE A 133 -0.05 6.35 12.64
N HIS A 134 1.10 5.78 12.29
CA HIS A 134 2.41 6.35 12.62
C HIS A 134 2.58 7.76 12.06
N CYS A 135 2.20 7.97 10.80
CA CYS A 135 2.27 9.28 10.15
C CYS A 135 1.33 10.31 10.77
N SER A 136 0.13 9.93 11.22
CA SER A 136 -0.79 10.85 11.92
C SER A 136 -0.14 11.47 13.16
N SER A 137 0.70 10.72 13.88
CA SER A 137 1.43 11.27 15.03
C SER A 137 2.73 11.96 14.60
N ARG A 138 3.56 11.31 13.77
CA ARG A 138 4.91 11.77 13.44
C ARG A 138 4.93 13.06 12.64
N LEU A 139 3.91 13.29 11.81
CA LEU A 139 3.86 14.41 10.86
C LEU A 139 2.85 15.48 11.29
N SER A 140 2.33 15.40 12.52
CA SER A 140 1.26 16.28 13.02
C SER A 140 1.65 17.75 13.10
N GLU A 141 2.95 18.05 13.23
CA GLU A 141 3.49 19.41 13.30
C GLU A 141 3.94 19.96 11.93
N LEU A 142 3.87 19.16 10.87
CA LEU A 142 4.21 19.64 9.53
C LEU A 142 3.12 20.55 8.96
N ASP A 143 3.54 21.42 8.05
CA ASP A 143 2.61 22.24 7.29
C ASP A 143 1.66 21.38 6.44
N ARG A 144 0.42 21.85 6.26
CA ARG A 144 -0.62 21.11 5.52
C ARG A 144 -0.27 20.86 4.06
N HIS A 145 0.61 21.67 3.47
CA HIS A 145 1.13 21.44 2.12
C HIS A 145 2.10 20.25 2.06
N ALA A 146 2.80 19.95 3.15
CA ALA A 146 3.72 18.82 3.26
C ALA A 146 3.02 17.52 3.72
N PHE A 147 2.00 17.64 4.57
CA PHE A 147 1.19 16.52 5.05
C PHE A 147 -0.26 16.95 5.24
N ASP A 148 -1.20 16.29 4.55
CA ASP A 148 -2.64 16.48 4.75
C ASP A 148 -3.17 15.38 5.69
N PRO A 149 -3.48 15.70 6.96
CA PRO A 149 -3.96 14.69 7.92
C PRO A 149 -5.28 14.07 7.49
N LYS A 150 -6.16 14.84 6.83
CA LYS A 150 -7.46 14.34 6.38
C LYS A 150 -7.27 13.30 5.28
N LEU A 151 -6.40 13.58 4.31
CA LEU A 151 -6.09 12.61 3.26
C LEU A 151 -5.44 11.35 3.85
N ASN A 152 -4.57 11.50 4.85
CA ASN A 152 -3.99 10.36 5.54
C ASN A 152 -5.06 9.49 6.23
N ASP A 153 -5.97 10.11 6.96
CA ASP A 153 -7.08 9.43 7.65
C ASP A 153 -8.04 8.74 6.66
N GLU A 154 -8.33 9.36 5.52
CA GLU A 154 -9.10 8.73 4.44
C GLU A 154 -8.41 7.47 3.88
N ASN A 155 -7.08 7.48 3.78
CA ASN A 155 -6.32 6.31 3.34
C ASN A 155 -6.25 5.21 4.39
N LEU A 156 -6.13 5.58 5.67
CA LEU A 156 -6.24 4.67 6.82
C LEU A 156 -7.61 3.99 6.84
N MET A 157 -8.69 4.75 6.72
CA MET A 157 -10.05 4.20 6.69
C MET A 157 -10.25 3.22 5.53
N LYS A 158 -9.72 3.52 4.34
CA LYS A 158 -9.72 2.57 3.21
C LYS A 158 -8.93 1.30 3.50
N CYS A 159 -7.82 1.38 4.24
CA CYS A 159 -7.09 0.17 4.68
C CYS A 159 -7.96 -0.66 5.62
N LEU A 160 -8.55 -0.01 6.63
CA LEU A 160 -9.35 -0.68 7.66
C LEU A 160 -10.60 -1.34 7.08
N GLN A 161 -11.33 -0.68 6.18
CA GLN A 161 -12.47 -1.26 5.45
C GLN A 161 -12.06 -2.50 4.65
N SER A 162 -10.91 -2.44 3.98
CA SER A 162 -10.40 -3.60 3.22
C SER A 162 -10.03 -4.76 4.16
N LEU A 163 -9.43 -4.47 5.31
CA LEU A 163 -9.09 -5.46 6.33
C LEU A 163 -10.35 -6.13 6.89
N GLU A 164 -11.40 -5.37 7.18
CA GLU A 164 -12.68 -5.89 7.64
C GLU A 164 -13.30 -6.89 6.66
N HIS A 165 -13.30 -6.58 5.36
CA HIS A 165 -13.77 -7.53 4.34
C HIS A 165 -12.90 -8.79 4.32
N MET A 166 -11.57 -8.64 4.33
CA MET A 166 -10.65 -9.78 4.35
C MET A 166 -10.81 -10.66 5.59
N TYR A 167 -10.98 -10.06 6.77
CA TYR A 167 -11.24 -10.81 8.01
C TYR A 167 -12.55 -11.57 7.95
N THR A 168 -13.61 -10.93 7.43
CA THR A 168 -14.92 -11.57 7.22
C THR A 168 -14.79 -12.77 6.29
N ASP A 169 -14.15 -12.59 5.13
CA ASP A 169 -13.96 -13.65 4.14
C ASP A 169 -13.14 -14.83 4.70
N LEU A 170 -12.05 -14.54 5.42
CA LEU A 170 -11.22 -15.56 6.05
C LEU A 170 -11.96 -16.31 7.16
N ASN A 171 -12.75 -15.60 7.96
CA ASN A 171 -13.56 -16.22 9.02
C ASN A 171 -14.63 -17.15 8.43
N LEU A 172 -15.27 -16.77 7.31
CA LEU A 172 -16.18 -17.66 6.56
C LEU A 172 -15.49 -18.93 6.05
N MET A 173 -14.17 -18.87 5.84
CA MET A 173 -13.33 -20.02 5.49
C MET A 173 -12.75 -20.76 6.70
N GLY A 174 -13.15 -20.40 7.92
CA GLY A 174 -12.66 -20.99 9.17
C GLY A 174 -11.22 -20.61 9.53
N GLN A 175 -10.68 -19.54 8.92
CA GLN A 175 -9.35 -19.00 9.23
C GLN A 175 -9.46 -17.77 10.14
N THR A 176 -8.69 -17.77 11.22
CA THR A 176 -8.64 -16.65 12.17
C THR A 176 -7.41 -15.79 11.94
N CYS A 177 -7.56 -14.48 12.08
CA CYS A 177 -6.45 -13.53 11.96
C CYS A 177 -6.06 -13.00 13.34
N LYS A 178 -4.83 -13.31 13.79
CA LYS A 178 -4.34 -12.98 15.13
C LYS A 178 -4.48 -11.50 15.50
N ASN A 179 -4.27 -10.60 14.55
CA ASN A 179 -4.28 -9.16 14.80
C ASN A 179 -5.65 -8.51 14.52
N GLU A 180 -6.68 -9.25 14.10
CA GLU A 180 -8.00 -8.67 13.83
C GLU A 180 -8.51 -7.76 14.98
N PRO A 181 -8.41 -8.15 16.27
CA PRO A 181 -8.84 -7.28 17.37
C PRO A 181 -8.12 -5.91 17.41
N GLU A 182 -6.84 -5.85 17.03
CA GLU A 182 -6.06 -4.61 16.95
C GLU A 182 -6.67 -3.65 15.91
N PHE A 183 -6.99 -4.17 14.71
CA PHE A 183 -7.51 -3.34 13.62
C PHE A 183 -8.99 -3.00 13.79
N ARG A 184 -9.78 -3.86 14.43
CA ARG A 184 -11.15 -3.53 14.87
C ARG A 184 -11.14 -2.38 15.87
N ALA A 185 -10.20 -2.36 16.82
CA ALA A 185 -10.04 -1.24 17.74
C ALA A 185 -9.71 0.07 17.00
N TYR A 186 -8.82 0.05 16.01
CA TYR A 186 -8.54 1.23 15.18
C TYR A 186 -9.78 1.73 14.42
N GLN A 187 -10.62 0.84 13.89
CA GLN A 187 -11.89 1.23 13.26
C GLN A 187 -12.81 1.96 14.24
N ILE A 188 -12.94 1.46 15.47
CA ILE A 188 -13.75 2.12 16.50
C ILE A 188 -13.18 3.51 16.81
N LEU A 189 -11.86 3.62 17.01
CA LEU A 189 -11.19 4.88 17.32
C LEU A 189 -11.37 5.94 16.23
N MET A 190 -11.27 5.55 14.96
CA MET A 190 -11.42 6.47 13.83
C MET A 190 -12.83 7.05 13.71
N ASN A 191 -13.85 6.35 14.21
CA ASN A 191 -15.23 6.76 14.06
C ASN A 191 -15.84 7.30 15.36
N LEU A 192 -15.10 7.46 16.47
CA LEU A 192 -15.64 7.75 17.84
C LEU A 192 -16.74 8.83 17.95
N ASN A 193 -16.78 9.78 17.02
CA ASN A 193 -17.76 10.86 17.01
C ASN A 193 -19.00 10.57 16.14
N GLU A 194 -19.05 9.42 15.48
CA GLU A 194 -20.20 8.92 14.72
C GLU A 194 -21.11 8.13 15.67
N GLY A 195 -22.39 8.49 15.77
CA GLY A 195 -23.30 7.99 16.81
C GLY A 195 -23.60 6.48 16.76
N ASP A 196 -23.22 5.79 15.69
CA ASP A 196 -23.68 4.42 15.38
C ASP A 196 -22.59 3.34 15.40
N ILE A 197 -21.35 3.65 15.81
CA ILE A 197 -20.19 2.74 15.69
C ILE A 197 -20.41 1.35 16.32
N LEU A 198 -21.12 1.30 17.45
CA LEU A 198 -21.30 0.06 18.23
C LEU A 198 -22.36 -0.88 17.63
N TRP A 199 -23.10 -0.46 16.61
CA TRP A 199 -24.10 -1.31 15.95
C TRP A 199 -23.52 -2.18 14.82
N TYR A 200 -22.28 -1.91 14.40
CA TYR A 200 -21.61 -2.57 13.27
C TYR A 200 -20.60 -3.65 13.69
N PHE A 201 -20.40 -3.87 14.98
CA PHE A 201 -19.55 -4.92 15.56
C PHE A 201 -20.38 -5.87 16.42
#